data_AF-A0AAU0UTL8-F1
#
_entry.id   AF-A0AAU0UTL8-F1
#
_cell.length_a   1.000
_cell.length_b   1.000
_cell.length_c   1.000
_cell.angle_alpha   90.00
_cell.angle_beta   90.00
_cell.angle_gamma   90.00
#
_symmetry.space_group_name_H-M   'P 1'
#
loop_
_entity.id
_entity.type
_entity.pdbx_description
1 polymer ?
#
loop_
_entity_poly.entity_id
_entity_poly.type
_entity_poly.pdbx_seq_one_letter_code
_entity_poly.pdbx_strand_id
1 'polypeptide(L)' 'MVEYIFQKRDTLDKIASDFGVSKDAILRASNLKGQEHYLIPGLVLRIPASGS' A
#
# COMPACT_ATOMS: atom_id res chain seq x y z
N MET A 1 12.06 -2.95 0.86
CA MET A 1 11.00 -2.00 1.21
C MET A 1 10.90 -1.02 0.07
N VAL A 2 9.70 -0.81 -0.48
CA VAL A 2 9.47 0.09 -1.62
C VAL A 2 8.51 1.18 -1.16
N GLU A 3 8.82 2.42 -1.51
CA GLU A 3 7.93 3.56 -1.29
C GLU A 3 7.18 3.83 -2.59
N TYR A 4 5.85 3.77 -2.53
CA TYR A 4 4.96 3.93 -3.67
C TYR A 4 4.01 5.10 -3.40
N ILE A 5 3.92 6.04 -4.34
CA ILE A 5 2.99 7.17 -4.22
C ILE A 5 1.64 6.74 -4.76
N PHE A 6 0.64 6.68 -3.88
CA PHE A 6 -0.73 6.33 -4.21
C PHE A 6 -1.30 7.34 -5.21
N GLN A 7 -1.89 6.86 -6.31
CA GLN A 7 -2.50 7.72 -7.33
C GLN A 7 -4.02 7.56 -7.36
N LYS A 8 -4.72 8.54 -7.92
CA LYS A 8 -6.20 8.64 -7.89
C LYS A 8 -6.93 7.48 -8.60
N ARG A 9 -6.18 6.65 -9.33
CA ARG A 9 -6.69 5.51 -10.11
C ARG A 9 -6.11 4.17 -9.66
N ASP A 10 -5.24 4.19 -8.67
CA ASP A 10 -4.72 2.99 -8.05
C ASP A 10 -5.63 2.56 -6.91
N THR A 11 -5.69 1.25 -6.71
CA THR A 11 -6.39 0.65 -5.59
C THR A 11 -5.37 -0.13 -4.80
N LEU A 12 -5.50 -0.16 -3.47
CA LEU A 12 -4.65 -1.04 -2.64
C LEU A 12 -4.63 -2.48 -3.13
N ASP A 13 -5.75 -2.97 -3.65
CA ASP A 13 -5.88 -4.34 -4.17
C ASP A 13 -4.99 -4.59 -5.40
N LYS A 14 -4.95 -3.62 -6.33
CA LYS A 14 -4.08 -3.65 -7.50
C LYS A 14 -2.61 -3.61 -7.11
N ILE A 15 -2.25 -2.65 -6.25
CA ILE A 15 -0.88 -2.50 -5.74
C ILE A 15 -0.47 -3.78 -4.99
N ALA A 16 -1.32 -4.29 -4.11
CA ALA A 16 -1.10 -5.55 -3.40
C ALA A 16 -0.80 -6.71 -4.37
N SER A 17 -1.62 -6.88 -5.41
CA SER A 17 -1.37 -7.89 -6.45
C SER A 17 -0.06 -7.68 -7.20
N ASP A 18 0.22 -6.45 -7.62
CA ASP A 18 1.40 -6.10 -8.41
C ASP A 18 2.71 -6.39 -7.66
N PHE A 19 2.71 -6.08 -6.36
CA PHE A 19 3.84 -6.31 -5.47
C PHE A 19 3.81 -7.69 -4.79
N GLY A 20 2.81 -8.54 -5.06
CA GLY A 20 2.66 -9.86 -4.45
C GLY A 20 2.52 -9.84 -2.92
N VAL A 21 1.95 -8.76 -2.37
CA VAL A 21 1.77 -8.58 -0.92
C VAL A 21 0.30 -8.43 -0.57
N SER A 22 -0.06 -8.52 0.71
CA SER A 22 -1.42 -8.25 1.15
C SER A 22 -1.65 -6.76 1.42
N LYS A 23 -2.86 -6.26 1.14
CA LYS A 23 -3.31 -4.91 1.53
C LYS A 23 -3.06 -4.61 3.01
N ASP A 24 -3.31 -5.57 3.91
CA ASP A 24 -3.05 -5.41 5.34
C ASP A 24 -1.54 -5.25 5.64
N ALA A 25 -0.66 -5.92 4.87
CA ALA A 25 0.78 -5.77 5.02
C ALA A 25 1.26 -4.38 4.58
N ILE A 26 0.72 -3.86 3.47
CA ILE A 26 0.97 -2.48 3.00
C ILE A 26 0.51 -1.47 4.05
N LEU A 27 -0.72 -1.63 4.54
CA LEU A 27 -1.30 -0.74 5.55
C LEU A 27 -0.50 -0.78 6.85
N ARG A 28 -0.07 -1.97 7.31
CA ARG A 28 0.80 -2.10 8.49
C ARG A 28 2.16 -1.45 8.29
N ALA A 29 2.82 -1.71 7.17
CA ALA A 29 4.13 -1.15 6.86
C ALA A 29 4.07 0.38 6.69
N SER A 30 2.94 0.90 6.22
CA SER A 30 2.66 2.34 6.11
C SER A 30 2.12 2.96 7.39
N ASN A 31 1.86 2.16 8.44
CA ASN A 31 1.19 2.57 9.67
C ASN A 31 -0.20 3.21 9.44
N LEU A 32 -0.90 2.78 8.38
CA LEU A 32 -2.24 3.22 7.95
C LEU A 32 -3.32 2.18 8.27
N LYS A 33 -2.99 1.16 9.06
CA LYS A 33 -3.96 0.12 9.44
C LYS A 33 -5.13 0.77 10.19
N GLY A 34 -6.34 0.67 9.64
CA GLY A 34 -7.55 1.33 10.14
C GLY A 34 -7.85 2.71 9.53
N GLN A 35 -6.95 3.24 8.69
CA GLN A 35 -7.13 4.48 7.92
C GLN A 35 -7.27 4.21 6.41
N GLU A 36 -7.73 3.01 6.06
CA GLU A 36 -7.97 2.58 4.68
C GLU A 36 -8.97 3.50 3.93
N HIS A 37 -9.86 4.18 4.66
CA HIS A 37 -10.78 5.16 4.11
C HIS A 37 -10.13 6.52 3.78
N TYR A 38 -8.89 6.76 4.24
CA TYR A 38 -8.16 8.03 4.11
C TYR A 38 -7.06 7.99 3.03
N LEU A 39 -7.16 7.04 2.10
CA LEU A 39 -6.20 6.88 1.01
C LEU A 39 -6.46 7.92 -0.07
N ILE A 40 -5.71 9.02 0.01
CA ILE A 40 -5.75 10.12 -0.93
C ILE A 40 -4.58 10.03 -1.93
N PRO A 41 -4.78 10.48 -3.18
CA PRO A 41 -3.69 10.56 -4.14
C PRO A 41 -2.57 11.49 -3.64
N GLY A 42 -1.31 11.06 -3.80
CA GLY A 42 -0.12 11.73 -3.25
C GLY A 42 0.34 11.15 -1.91
N LEU A 43 -0.39 10.20 -1.34
CA LEU A 43 0.00 9.51 -0.10
C LEU A 43 1.12 8.49 -0.38
N VAL A 44 2.16 8.48 0.46
CA VAL A 44 3.27 7.53 0.35
C VAL A 44 2.91 6.23 1.07
N LEU A 45 2.77 5.15 0.31
CA LEU A 45 2.62 3.79 0.81
C LEU A 45 3.96 3.11 0.90
N ARG A 46 4.22 2.50 2.06
CA ARG A 46 5.35 1.61 2.28
C ARG A 46 4.91 0.19 1.97
N ILE A 47 5.45 -0.35 0.89
CA ILE A 47 5.25 -1.71 0.47
C ILE A 47 6.37 -2.57 1.08
N PRO A 48 6.05 -3.50 2.00
CA PRO A 48 7.03 -4.49 2.43
C PRO A 48 7.34 -5.37 1.21
N ALA A 49 8.61 -5.56 0.87
CA ALA A 49 8.95 -6.56 -0.13
C ALA A 49 8.69 -7.91 0.54
N SER A 50 7.63 -8.61 0.15
CA SER A 50 7.40 -9.97 0.61
C SER A 50 8.39 -10.88 -0.10
N GLY A 51 9.64 -10.80 0.32
CA GLY A 51 10.72 -11.67 -0.10
C GLY A 51 11.01 -12.67 1.00
N SER A 52 10.37 -13.84 0.89
CA SER A 52 10.67 -15.12 1.55
C SER A 52 10.37 -15.27 3.04
#